data_AF-A0A6M2DZ17-F1
#
_entry.id   AF-A0A6M2DZ17-F1
#
_cell.length_a   1.000
_cell.length_b   1.000
_cell.length_c   1.000
_cell.angle_alpha   90.00
_cell.angle_beta   90.00
_cell.angle_gamma   90.00
#
_symmetry.space_group_name_H-M   'P 1'
#
loop_
_entity.id
_entity.type
_entity.pdbx_description
1 polymer ?
#
loop_
_entity_poly.entity_id
_entity_poly.type
_entity_poly.pdbx_seq_one_letter_code
_entity_poly.pdbx_strand_id
1 'polypeptide(L)'
;MVFALNFLLSWLGFAVIWWFIAYMHGDFDHPPLVDLSALDDANATMHIPCVTNTRSFTSCFLFSIETQHTIGYGGRTTTEECPEAILIMCLQSIVGVFIQAFMVGIVFAKLS
;
A
#
# COMPACT_ATOMS: atom_id res chain seq x y z
N MET A 1 15.66 -19.12 4.96
CA MET A 1 15.26 -18.71 3.60
C MET A 1 13.75 -18.79 3.39
N VAL A 2 13.07 -19.88 3.79
CA VAL A 2 11.61 -20.04 3.65
C VAL A 2 10.82 -18.88 4.29
N PHE A 3 11.20 -18.43 5.49
CA PHE A 3 10.53 -17.30 6.15
C PHE A 3 10.67 -15.99 5.37
N ALA A 4 11.88 -15.65 4.92
CA ALA A 4 12.12 -14.42 4.15
C ALA A 4 11.35 -14.42 2.82
N LEU A 5 11.27 -15.58 2.14
CA LEU A 5 10.49 -15.72 0.91
C LEU A 5 8.99 -15.52 1.15
N ASN A 6 8.46 -16.00 2.27
CA ASN A 6 7.05 -15.80 2.62
C ASN A 6 6.71 -14.29 2.74
N PHE A 7 7.54 -13.54 3.48
CA PHE A 7 7.39 -12.10 3.58
C PHE A 7 7.50 -11.40 2.22
N LEU A 8 8.55 -11.68 1.45
CA LEU A 8 8.75 -11.08 0.13
C LEU A 8 7.57 -11.35 -0.82
N LEU A 9 7.06 -12.58 -0.86
CA LEU A 9 5.90 -12.94 -1.67
C LEU A 9 4.63 -12.21 -1.21
N SER A 10 4.41 -12.08 0.11
CA SER A 10 3.27 -11.33 0.62
C SER A 10 3.34 -9.84 0.26
N TRP A 11 4.50 -9.21 0.42
CA TRP A 11 4.70 -7.81 0.08
C TRP A 11 4.50 -7.56 -1.41
N LEU A 12 5.06 -8.42 -2.26
CA LEU A 12 4.89 -8.36 -3.71
C LEU A 12 3.42 -8.59 -4.12
N GLY A 13 2.75 -9.57 -3.52
CA GLY A 13 1.33 -9.85 -3.80
C GLY A 13 0.44 -8.65 -3.52
N PHE A 14 0.58 -8.05 -2.33
CA PHE A 14 -0.16 -6.83 -2.00
C PHE A 14 0.29 -5.62 -2.83
N ALA A 15 1.58 -5.52 -3.19
CA ALA A 15 2.06 -4.46 -4.08
C ALA A 15 1.38 -4.48 -5.46
N VAL A 16 1.13 -5.68 -6.01
CA VAL A 16 0.38 -5.86 -7.26
C VAL A 16 -1.06 -5.40 -7.09
N ILE A 17 -1.71 -5.72 -5.98
CA ILE A 17 -3.09 -5.27 -5.69
C ILE A 17 -3.15 -3.75 -5.57
N TRP A 18 -2.23 -3.14 -4.81
CA TRP A 18 -2.14 -1.68 -4.68
C TRP A 18 -1.88 -0.99 -6.01
N TRP A 19 -0.98 -1.53 -6.82
CA TRP A 19 -0.71 -1.03 -8.15
C TRP A 19 -1.94 -1.13 -9.05
N PHE A 20 -2.70 -2.22 -8.96
CA PHE A 20 -3.93 -2.41 -9.73
C PHE A 20 -5.03 -1.42 -9.33
N ILE A 21 -5.23 -1.17 -8.03
CA ILE A 21 -6.17 -0.14 -7.54
C ILE A 21 -5.80 1.23 -8.11
N ALA A 22 -4.53 1.64 -7.92
CA ALA A 22 -4.04 2.92 -8.42
C ALA A 22 -4.15 3.04 -9.95
N TYR A 23 -3.88 1.95 -10.68
CA TYR A 23 -4.02 1.91 -12.14
C TYR A 23 -5.48 2.05 -12.59
N MET A 24 -6.40 1.31 -11.98
CA MET A 24 -7.83 1.35 -12.34
C MET A 24 -8.50 2.68 -11.97
N HIS A 25 -8.04 3.33 -10.90
CA HIS A 25 -8.52 4.65 -10.47
C HIS A 25 -7.88 5.82 -11.25
N GLY A 26 -6.78 5.57 -11.98
CA GLY A 26 -6.07 6.60 -12.75
C GLY A 26 -5.09 7.45 -11.93
N ASP A 27 -4.65 6.98 -10.75
CA ASP A 27 -3.78 7.72 -9.82
C ASP A 27 -2.41 8.10 -10.42
N PHE A 28 -2.00 7.42 -11.50
CA PHE A 28 -0.71 7.67 -12.16
C PHE A 28 -0.73 8.86 -13.11
N ASP A 29 -1.91 9.29 -13.58
CA ASP A 29 -2.03 10.26 -14.68
C ASP A 29 -2.21 11.71 -14.21
N HIS A 30 -2.47 11.93 -12.91
CA HIS A 30 -2.81 13.26 -12.38
C HIS A 30 -1.67 13.92 -11.57
N PRO A 31 -1.37 15.21 -11.77
CA PRO A 31 -0.37 15.92 -10.95
C PRO A 31 -0.80 15.96 -9.46
N PRO A 32 0.16 16.02 -8.51
CA PRO A 32 -0.16 15.94 -7.09
C PRO A 32 -1.02 17.11 -6.61
N LEU A 33 -2.01 16.82 -5.75
CA LEU A 33 -2.88 17.79 -5.06
C LEU A 33 -2.16 18.93 -4.31
N VAL A 34 -0.83 18.85 -4.17
CA VAL A 34 -0.01 19.91 -3.54
C VAL A 34 0.09 21.15 -4.44
N ASP A 35 -0.21 21.04 -5.74
CA ASP A 35 -0.18 22.19 -6.65
C ASP A 35 -1.57 22.86 -6.76
N LEU A 36 -2.13 23.27 -5.60
CA LEU A 36 -3.29 24.17 -5.56
C LEU A 36 -3.00 25.53 -6.22
N SER A 37 -1.74 25.83 -6.55
CA SER A 37 -1.32 27.01 -7.32
C SER A 37 -1.64 26.92 -8.82
N ALA A 38 -2.02 25.75 -9.35
CA ALA A 38 -2.42 25.57 -10.75
C ALA A 38 -3.94 25.78 -10.99
N LEU A 39 -4.71 26.13 -9.96
CA LEU A 39 -6.15 26.40 -10.04
C LEU A 39 -6.51 27.78 -10.65
N ASP A 40 -5.66 28.33 -11.52
CA ASP A 40 -6.05 29.47 -12.38
C ASP A 40 -6.85 29.01 -13.61
N ASP A 41 -6.82 27.70 -13.90
CA ASP A 41 -7.67 27.09 -14.92
C ASP A 41 -8.98 26.58 -14.29
N ALA A 42 -10.08 27.29 -14.56
CA ALA A 42 -11.45 27.01 -14.09
C ALA A 42 -12.05 25.65 -14.54
N ASN A 43 -11.23 24.71 -15.03
CA ASN A 43 -11.63 23.42 -15.56
C ASN A 43 -10.75 22.24 -15.08
N ALA A 44 -9.82 22.46 -14.14
CA ALA A 44 -9.05 21.38 -13.53
C ALA A 44 -9.92 20.64 -12.49
N THR A 45 -10.40 19.45 -12.83
CA THR A 45 -11.08 18.56 -11.87
C THR A 45 -10.08 18.11 -10.80
N MET A 46 -10.37 18.40 -9.54
CA MET A 46 -9.60 17.92 -8.39
C MET A 46 -9.68 16.39 -8.33
N HIS A 47 -8.61 15.70 -8.73
CA HIS A 47 -8.49 14.24 -8.63
C HIS A 47 -7.79 13.89 -7.32
N ILE A 48 -8.49 13.16 -6.45
CA ILE A 48 -7.97 12.74 -5.15
C ILE A 48 -7.56 11.27 -5.29
N PRO A 49 -6.26 10.92 -5.10
CA PRO A 49 -5.80 9.55 -5.33
C PRO A 49 -6.23 8.62 -4.20
N CYS A 50 -6.31 7.32 -4.45
CA CYS A 50 -6.60 6.32 -3.40
C CYS A 50 -5.48 6.24 -2.34
N VAL A 51 -4.23 6.37 -2.79
CA VAL A 51 -3.04 6.44 -1.91
C VAL A 51 -2.13 7.56 -2.38
N THR A 52 -1.82 8.49 -1.48
CA THR A 52 -0.97 9.63 -1.80
C THR A 52 0.44 9.19 -2.18
N ASN A 53 1.05 9.93 -3.11
CA ASN A 53 2.45 9.75 -3.50
C ASN A 53 2.82 8.33 -4.00
N THR A 54 1.85 7.63 -4.60
CA THR A 54 2.04 6.35 -5.30
C THR A 54 2.01 6.58 -6.81
N ARG A 55 3.19 6.51 -7.46
CA ARG A 55 3.40 6.89 -8.87
C ARG A 55 3.97 5.78 -9.74
N SER A 56 4.41 4.70 -9.12
CA SER A 56 5.07 3.58 -9.78
C SER A 56 4.87 2.30 -8.98
N PHE A 57 5.08 1.16 -9.62
CA PHE A 57 5.07 -0.13 -8.93
C PHE A 57 5.99 -0.15 -7.70
N THR A 58 7.18 0.45 -7.80
CA THR A 58 8.12 0.56 -6.68
C THR A 58 7.53 1.32 -5.50
N SER A 59 6.80 2.42 -5.75
CA SER A 59 6.12 3.15 -4.67
C SER A 59 4.97 2.36 -4.04
N CYS A 60 4.22 1.57 -4.83
CA CYS A 60 3.20 0.66 -4.30
C CYS A 60 3.83 -0.49 -3.49
N PHE A 61 5.00 -0.97 -3.89
CA PHE A 61 5.76 -1.98 -3.15
C PHE A 61 6.27 -1.45 -1.81
N LEU A 62 6.82 -0.24 -1.78
CA LEU A 62 7.20 0.42 -0.53
C LEU A 62 5.99 0.61 0.38
N PHE A 63 4.87 1.10 -0.16
CA PHE A 63 3.63 1.23 0.59
C PHE A 63 3.13 -0.10 1.16
N SER A 64 3.18 -1.18 0.38
CA SER A 64 2.84 -2.53 0.82
C SER A 64 3.69 -2.97 2.03
N ILE A 65 5.00 -2.74 1.99
CA ILE A 65 5.89 -3.04 3.11
C ILE A 65 5.54 -2.17 4.33
N GLU A 66 5.42 -0.87 4.12
CA GLU A 66 5.11 0.11 5.17
C GLU A 66 3.82 -0.23 5.92
N THR A 67 2.78 -0.62 5.18
CA THR A 67 1.48 -1.02 5.75
C THR A 67 1.58 -2.35 6.49
N GLN A 68 2.14 -3.40 5.87
CA GLN A 68 2.16 -4.72 6.49
C GLN A 68 3.06 -4.82 7.73
N HIS A 69 4.15 -4.04 7.77
CA HIS A 69 5.01 -3.94 8.94
C HIS A 69 4.60 -2.83 9.90
N THR A 70 3.50 -2.13 9.62
CA THR A 70 3.02 -1.00 10.41
C THR A 70 4.10 0.07 10.64
N ILE A 71 4.98 0.28 9.66
CA ILE A 71 6.06 1.26 9.74
C ILE A 71 5.48 2.66 9.60
N GLY A 72 4.62 2.86 8.58
CA GLY A 72 3.87 4.08 8.36
C GLY A 72 4.72 5.34 8.34
N TYR A 73 5.66 5.48 7.39
CA TYR A 73 6.51 6.68 7.31
C TYR A 73 5.73 7.98 7.10
N GLY A 74 4.47 7.90 6.66
CA GLY A 74 3.56 9.03 6.48
C GLY A 74 3.72 9.78 5.16
N GLY A 75 4.73 9.43 4.35
CA GLY A 75 4.91 10.00 3.01
C GLY A 75 3.99 9.39 1.94
N ARG A 76 3.30 8.29 2.26
CA ARG A 76 2.28 7.60 1.46
C ARG A 76 1.16 7.21 2.39
N THR A 77 -0.05 7.69 2.11
CA THR A 77 -1.19 7.54 3.02
C THR A 77 -2.44 7.25 2.22
N THR A 78 -3.22 6.26 2.67
CA THR A 78 -4.54 5.95 2.12
C THR A 78 -5.49 7.13 2.33
N THR A 79 -6.25 7.49 1.32
CA THR A 79 -7.33 8.50 1.41
C THR A 79 -8.68 7.81 1.63
N GLU A 80 -9.73 8.61 1.84
CA GLU A 80 -11.10 8.08 1.99
C GLU A 80 -11.86 7.93 0.67
N GLU A 81 -11.22 8.25 -0.46
CA GLU A 81 -11.87 8.24 -1.78
C GLU A 81 -12.25 6.83 -2.24
N CYS A 82 -11.38 5.86 -1.96
CA CYS A 82 -11.48 4.51 -2.50
C CYS A 82 -11.78 3.51 -1.37
N PRO A 83 -13.03 3.04 -1.20
CA PRO A 83 -13.37 2.08 -0.15
C PRO A 83 -12.67 0.73 -0.30
N GLU A 84 -12.35 0.33 -1.54
CA GLU A 84 -11.56 -0.86 -1.82
C GLU A 84 -10.12 -0.76 -1.28
N ALA A 85 -9.53 0.43 -1.27
CA ALA A 85 -8.20 0.66 -0.68
C ALA A 85 -8.26 0.40 0.84
N ILE A 86 -9.28 0.91 1.52
CA ILE A 86 -9.50 0.68 2.96
C ILE A 86 -9.68 -0.81 3.24
N LEU A 87 -10.49 -1.51 2.43
CA LEU A 87 -10.71 -2.95 2.58
C LEU A 87 -9.41 -3.74 2.40
N ILE A 88 -8.61 -3.43 1.38
CA ILE A 88 -7.33 -4.10 1.14
C ILE A 88 -6.33 -3.81 2.27
N MET A 89 -6.29 -2.59 2.80
CA MET A 89 -5.45 -2.24 3.95
C MET A 89 -5.82 -3.08 5.19
N CYS A 90 -7.11 -3.26 5.48
CA CYS A 90 -7.59 -4.12 6.56
C CYS A 90 -7.18 -5.58 6.35
N LEU A 91 -7.40 -6.14 5.16
CA LEU A 91 -7.02 -7.51 4.84
C LEU A 91 -5.51 -7.72 4.92
N GLN A 92 -4.71 -6.77 4.42
CA GLN A 92 -3.27 -6.81 4.48
C GLN A 92 -2.75 -6.82 5.92
N SER A 93 -3.37 -6.01 6.78
CA SER A 93 -3.02 -5.95 8.20
C SER A 93 -3.29 -7.27 8.90
N ILE A 94 -4.46 -7.87 8.66
CA ILE A 94 -4.84 -9.18 9.22
C ILE A 94 -3.86 -10.27 8.75
N VAL A 95 -3.59 -10.35 7.44
CA VAL A 95 -2.67 -11.33 6.86
C VAL A 95 -1.26 -11.15 7.41
N GLY A 96 -0.79 -9.91 7.57
CA GLY A 96 0.52 -9.60 8.16
C GLY A 96 0.66 -10.16 9.57
N VAL A 97 -0.33 -9.95 10.42
CA VAL A 97 -0.37 -10.48 11.79
C VAL A 97 -0.38 -12.00 11.79
N PHE A 98 -1.16 -12.65 10.92
CA PHE A 98 -1.16 -14.11 10.80
C PHE A 98 0.21 -14.67 10.42
N ILE A 99 0.86 -14.10 9.39
CA ILE A 99 2.19 -14.54 8.95
C ILE A 99 3.20 -14.39 10.10
N GLN A 100 3.16 -13.28 10.82
CA GLN A 100 4.05 -13.05 11.96
C GLN A 100 3.82 -14.06 13.09
N ALA A 101 2.56 -14.32 13.44
CA ALA A 101 2.20 -15.30 14.48
C ALA A 101 2.68 -16.71 14.13
N PHE A 102 2.48 -17.15 12.89
CA PHE A 102 2.97 -18.45 12.42
C PHE A 102 4.50 -18.53 12.41
N MET A 103 5.19 -17.47 11.96
CA MET A 103 6.65 -17.43 11.99
C MET A 103 7.18 -17.61 13.42
N VAL A 104 6.66 -16.83 14.36
CA VAL A 104 7.04 -16.91 15.77
C VAL A 104 6.78 -18.31 16.32
N GLY A 105 5.59 -18.87 16.08
CA GLY A 105 5.23 -20.22 16.53
C GLY A 105 6.15 -21.31 15.99
N ILE A 106 6.50 -21.27 14.71
CA ILE A 106 7.41 -22.25 14.10
C ILE A 106 8.84 -22.11 14.67
N VAL A 107 9.31 -20.88 14.90
CA VAL A 107 10.64 -20.64 15.49
C VAL A 107 10.69 -21.22 16.91
N PHE A 108 9.69 -20.96 17.75
CA PHE A 108 9.64 -21.53 19.10
C PHE A 108 9.55 -23.06 19.09
N ALA A 109 8.73 -23.66 18.22
CA ALA A 109 8.62 -25.11 18.10
C ALA A 109 9.90 -25.80 17.59
N LYS A 110 10.78 -25.07 16.89
CA LYS A 110 12.09 -25.57 16.45
C LYS A 110 13.18 -25.41 17.49
N LEU A 111 13.00 -24.49 18.45
CA LEU A 111 13.94 -24.24 19.54
C LEU A 111 13.66 -25.11 20.78
N SER A 112 12.43 -25.63 20.93
CA SER A 112 12.06 -26.64 21.93
C SER A 112 12.51 -28.04 21.53
#